data_AF-A0A7S2HNR1-F1
#
_entry.id   AF-A0A7S2HNR1-F1
#
_cell.length_a   1.000
_cell.length_b   1.000
_cell.length_c   1.000
_cell.angle_alpha   90.00
_cell.angle_beta   90.00
_cell.angle_gamma   90.00
#
_symmetry.space_group_name_H-M   'P 1'
#
loop_
_entity.id
_entity.type
_entity.pdbx_description
1 polymer ?
#
loop_
_entity_poly.entity_id
_entity_poly.type
_entity_poly.pdbx_seq_one_letter_code
_entity_poly.pdbx_strand_id
1 'polypeptide(L)'
;FCCAEMDIWEANRVATAYTPHPCNITGPMACEGTPCGDGEQRFEGVCDKDGCDFNSYRMGHHSFYGHGWRYMVDSSKPIQVVTQFHTHNGTDEGVLSRIERFYVQDGHLIENSYSSIAGVSGNSITD
;
A
#
# COMPACT_ATOMS: atom_id res chain seq x y z
N PHE A 1 -19.26 2.22 -9.68
CA PHE A 1 -19.08 3.36 -8.75
C PHE A 1 -17.58 3.56 -8.59
N CYS A 2 -17.14 4.81 -8.60
CA CYS A 2 -15.74 5.23 -8.48
C CYS A 2 -15.58 6.16 -7.28
N CYS A 3 -14.50 5.99 -6.52
CA CYS A 3 -14.05 6.87 -5.45
C CYS A 3 -12.58 6.57 -5.18
N ALA A 4 -11.86 7.52 -4.57
CA ALA A 4 -10.50 7.26 -4.11
C ALA A 4 -10.49 6.14 -3.06
N GLU A 5 -9.46 5.32 -3.09
CA GLU A 5 -9.29 4.14 -2.24
C GLU A 5 -7.90 4.16 -1.59
N MET A 6 -7.84 3.71 -0.33
CA MET A 6 -6.60 3.55 0.40
C MET A 6 -6.59 2.17 1.03
N ASP A 7 -5.85 1.27 0.41
CA ASP A 7 -5.68 -0.09 0.87
C ASP A 7 -4.64 -0.14 1.98
N ILE A 8 -5.13 -0.10 3.22
CA ILE A 8 -4.28 -0.25 4.39
C ILE A 8 -3.66 -1.65 4.41
N TRP A 9 -4.40 -2.67 4.01
CA TRP A 9 -3.99 -4.06 4.17
C TRP A 9 -4.73 -5.02 3.22
N GLU A 10 -4.11 -5.32 2.09
CA GLU A 10 -4.50 -6.45 1.25
C GLU A 10 -3.57 -7.62 1.55
N ALA A 11 -4.08 -8.73 2.08
CA ALA A 11 -3.20 -9.80 2.52
C ALA A 11 -3.84 -11.18 2.58
N ASN A 12 -2.96 -12.17 2.57
CA ASN A 12 -3.21 -13.52 3.04
C ASN A 12 -1.97 -14.00 3.82
N ARG A 13 -1.85 -15.29 4.14
CA ARG A 13 -0.70 -15.81 4.90
C ARG A 13 0.64 -15.77 4.13
N VAL A 14 0.64 -15.54 2.82
CA VAL A 14 1.83 -15.66 1.96
C VAL A 14 2.34 -14.30 1.47
N ALA A 15 1.48 -13.30 1.33
CA ALA A 15 1.85 -11.97 0.87
C ALA A 15 0.92 -10.90 1.44
N THR A 16 1.40 -9.66 1.40
CA THR A 16 0.63 -8.46 1.73
C THR A 16 1.07 -7.27 0.88
N ALA A 17 0.14 -6.33 0.63
CA ALA A 17 0.38 -5.03 0.03
C ALA A 17 -0.36 -3.93 0.81
N TYR A 18 0.11 -2.70 0.64
CA TYR A 18 -0.65 -1.49 0.92
C TYR A 18 -0.53 -0.53 -0.26
N THR A 19 -1.64 0.10 -0.64
CA THR A 19 -1.78 0.71 -1.96
C THR A 19 -2.73 1.91 -1.91
N PRO A 20 -2.26 3.16 -2.13
CA PRO A 20 -3.13 4.28 -2.41
C PRO A 20 -3.58 4.26 -3.89
N HIS A 21 -4.86 4.52 -4.10
CA HIS A 21 -5.51 4.60 -5.38
C HIS A 21 -6.25 5.96 -5.50
N PRO A 22 -5.60 7.01 -6.03
CA PRO A 22 -6.26 8.28 -6.24
C PRO A 22 -7.25 8.21 -7.41
N CYS A 23 -8.23 9.11 -7.38
CA CYS A 23 -9.12 9.37 -8.51
C CYS A 23 -9.19 10.87 -8.81
N ASN A 24 -9.39 11.23 -10.08
CA ASN A 24 -9.59 12.61 -10.52
C ASN A 24 -11.05 13.07 -10.32
N ILE A 25 -11.63 12.73 -9.18
CA ILE A 25 -12.98 13.08 -8.74
C ILE A 25 -12.97 13.28 -7.23
N THR A 26 -13.96 13.99 -6.71
CA THR A 26 -14.14 14.13 -5.25
C THR A 26 -15.39 13.38 -4.81
N GLY A 27 -15.21 12.46 -3.86
CA GLY A 27 -16.30 11.63 -3.34
C GLY A 27 -16.79 10.55 -4.31
N PRO A 28 -17.86 9.84 -3.95
CA PRO A 28 -18.42 8.77 -4.78
C PRO A 28 -19.07 9.28 -6.07
N MET A 29 -18.76 8.63 -7.19
CA MET A 29 -19.36 8.88 -8.51
C MET A 29 -19.92 7.57 -9.10
N ALA A 30 -21.15 7.58 -9.60
CA ALA A 30 -21.60 6.54 -10.53
C ALA A 30 -20.97 6.78 -11.90
N CYS A 31 -20.32 5.76 -12.47
CA CYS A 31 -19.66 5.83 -13.77
C CYS A 31 -20.41 4.95 -14.78
N GLU A 32 -20.31 5.29 -16.06
CA GLU A 32 -20.69 4.44 -17.19
C GLU A 32 -19.69 4.66 -18.32
N GLY A 33 -19.40 3.63 -19.12
CA GLY A 33 -18.44 3.72 -20.23
C GLY A 33 -17.00 3.99 -19.78
N THR A 34 -16.25 4.76 -20.58
CA THR A 34 -14.82 5.06 -20.37
C THR A 34 -14.48 5.57 -18.95
N PRO A 35 -15.25 6.46 -18.31
CA PRO A 35 -15.01 6.85 -16.92
C PRO A 35 -14.86 5.70 -15.92
N CYS A 36 -15.47 4.53 -16.16
CA CYS A 36 -15.28 3.34 -15.31
C CYS A 36 -13.94 2.63 -15.53
N GLY A 37 -13.30 2.85 -16.68
CA GLY A 37 -12.03 2.26 -17.08
C GLY A 37 -12.07 0.74 -17.20
N ASP A 38 -13.16 0.15 -17.69
CA ASP A 38 -13.31 -1.31 -17.74
C ASP A 38 -12.59 -1.97 -18.93
N GLY A 39 -12.09 -3.19 -18.71
CA GLY A 39 -11.37 -3.96 -19.73
C GLY A 39 -10.14 -3.21 -20.25
N GLU A 40 -10.08 -3.01 -21.57
CA GLU A 40 -8.99 -2.30 -22.25
C GLU A 40 -8.90 -0.82 -21.86
N GLN A 41 -9.95 -0.25 -21.26
CA GLN A 41 -9.99 1.15 -20.83
C GLN A 41 -9.37 1.36 -19.44
N ARG A 42 -8.60 0.39 -18.93
CA ARG A 42 -8.03 0.38 -17.56
C ARG A 42 -7.41 1.72 -17.13
N PHE A 43 -6.73 2.39 -18.05
CA PHE A 43 -6.02 3.66 -17.80
C PHE A 43 -6.74 4.90 -18.34
N GLU A 44 -7.96 4.74 -18.85
CA GLU A 44 -8.78 5.83 -19.40
C GLU A 44 -9.89 6.26 -18.42
N GLY A 45 -10.07 5.52 -17.32
CA GLY A 45 -11.04 5.82 -16.28
C GLY A 45 -10.65 7.00 -15.39
N VAL A 46 -11.55 7.35 -14.47
CA VAL A 46 -11.32 8.45 -13.52
C VAL A 46 -10.46 8.07 -12.31
N CYS A 47 -10.17 6.79 -12.13
CA CYS A 47 -9.44 6.24 -10.98
C CYS A 47 -8.21 5.48 -11.43
N ASP A 48 -7.14 5.55 -10.64
CA ASP A 48 -5.98 4.70 -10.79
C ASP A 48 -6.30 3.28 -10.33
N LYS A 49 -6.46 2.36 -11.29
CA LYS A 49 -6.78 0.96 -11.03
C LYS A 49 -5.58 0.13 -10.59
N ASP A 50 -4.36 0.56 -10.85
CA ASP A 50 -3.14 -0.14 -10.44
C ASP A 50 -2.72 0.29 -9.04
N GLY A 51 -2.77 1.59 -8.77
CA GLY A 51 -2.30 2.18 -7.53
C GLY A 51 -0.76 2.19 -7.44
N CYS A 52 -0.26 2.77 -6.34
CA CYS A 52 1.16 2.75 -6.03
C CYS A 52 1.45 1.73 -4.92
N ASP A 53 1.57 0.44 -5.26
CA ASP A 53 1.64 -0.61 -4.24
C ASP A 53 3.03 -0.73 -3.60
N PHE A 54 3.02 -1.04 -2.31
CA PHE A 54 4.18 -1.58 -1.63
C PHE A 54 3.89 -2.98 -1.10
N ASN A 55 4.40 -3.98 -1.83
CA ASN A 55 4.41 -5.38 -1.43
C ASN A 55 5.86 -5.83 -1.22
N SER A 56 6.22 -6.21 0.01
CA SER A 56 7.60 -6.60 0.36
C SER A 56 8.18 -7.69 -0.53
N TYR A 57 7.36 -8.66 -0.97
CA TYR A 57 7.80 -9.71 -1.88
C TYR A 57 8.07 -9.14 -3.27
N ARG A 58 7.16 -8.32 -3.82
CA ARG A 58 7.34 -7.64 -5.11
C ARG A 58 8.55 -6.70 -5.11
N MET A 59 8.83 -6.09 -3.96
CA MET A 59 10.00 -5.24 -3.72
C MET A 59 11.29 -6.04 -3.47
N GLY A 60 11.26 -7.37 -3.65
CA GLY A 60 12.42 -8.26 -3.66
C GLY A 60 12.80 -8.87 -2.31
N HIS A 61 12.10 -8.54 -1.22
CA HIS A 61 12.38 -9.06 0.12
C HIS A 61 11.53 -10.30 0.44
N HIS A 62 11.81 -11.42 -0.22
CA HIS A 62 10.99 -12.64 -0.16
C HIS A 62 10.90 -13.31 1.23
N SER A 63 11.80 -12.98 2.16
CA SER A 63 11.80 -13.51 3.54
C SER A 63 11.21 -12.54 4.57
N PHE A 64 10.60 -11.42 4.14
CA PHE A 64 10.07 -10.42 5.09
C PHE A 64 8.76 -10.89 5.74
N TYR A 65 7.74 -11.18 4.94
CA TYR A 65 6.41 -11.57 5.42
C TYR A 65 6.06 -12.97 4.92
N GLY A 66 5.55 -13.83 5.80
CA GLY A 66 5.10 -15.16 5.41
C GLY A 66 4.79 -16.08 6.58
N HIS A 67 4.36 -17.30 6.28
CA HIS A 67 3.86 -18.22 7.30
C HIS A 67 5.00 -19.00 7.98
N GLY A 68 5.19 -18.75 9.28
CA GLY A 68 6.13 -19.43 10.16
C GLY A 68 7.33 -18.57 10.56
N TRP A 69 8.02 -19.01 11.61
CA TRP A 69 9.10 -18.28 12.31
C TRP A 69 10.30 -17.84 11.47
N ARG A 70 10.45 -18.35 10.23
CA ARG A 70 11.57 -17.98 9.33
C ARG A 70 11.39 -16.60 8.67
N TYR A 71 10.17 -16.06 8.70
CA TYR A 71 9.88 -14.73 8.16
C TYR A 71 10.02 -13.69 9.28
N MET A 72 10.43 -12.48 8.91
CA MET A 72 10.55 -11.37 9.88
C MET A 72 9.19 -11.03 10.49
N VAL A 73 8.13 -11.05 9.69
CA VAL A 73 6.73 -10.95 10.09
C VAL A 73 6.08 -12.32 9.86
N ASP A 74 5.80 -13.03 10.96
CA ASP A 74 5.24 -14.37 10.94
C ASP A 74 3.70 -14.32 10.85
N SER A 75 3.15 -14.58 9.67
CA SER A 75 1.71 -14.61 9.41
C SER A 75 0.97 -15.80 10.03
N SER A 76 1.68 -16.72 10.71
CA SER A 76 1.04 -17.79 11.51
C SER A 76 0.52 -17.28 12.86
N LYS A 77 0.89 -16.06 13.25
CA LYS A 77 0.49 -15.42 14.51
C LYS A 77 -0.22 -14.09 14.24
N PRO A 78 -0.94 -13.53 15.23
CA PRO A 78 -1.45 -12.16 15.16
C PRO A 78 -0.32 -11.15 14.92
N ILE A 79 -0.63 -10.12 14.13
CA ILE A 79 0.28 -9.03 13.77
C ILE A 79 -0.47 -7.72 14.03
N GLN A 80 0.19 -6.76 14.68
CA GLN A 80 -0.27 -5.38 14.68
C GLN A 80 0.34 -4.67 13.47
N VAL A 81 -0.52 -4.09 12.63
CA VAL A 81 -0.11 -3.33 11.44
C VAL A 81 -0.27 -1.85 11.76
N VAL A 82 0.81 -1.09 11.65
CA VAL A 82 0.83 0.36 11.88
C VAL A 82 1.06 1.06 10.55
N THR A 83 0.16 1.97 10.19
CA THR A 83 0.30 2.80 8.98
C THR A 83 0.26 4.26 9.39
N GLN A 84 1.28 5.03 8.99
CA GLN A 84 1.39 6.46 9.27
C GLN A 84 1.25 7.26 7.98
N PHE A 85 0.50 8.35 8.05
CA PHE A 85 0.27 9.28 6.95
C PHE A 85 0.96 10.60 7.27
N HIS A 86 2.10 10.86 6.65
CA HIS A 86 2.91 12.04 6.92
C HIS A 86 2.60 13.15 5.94
N THR A 87 2.42 14.37 6.44
CA THR A 87 2.29 15.57 5.62
C THR A 87 3.62 16.34 5.53
N HIS A 88 3.81 17.09 4.45
CA HIS A 88 5.07 17.82 4.19
C HIS A 88 5.49 18.77 5.33
N ASN A 89 4.54 19.32 6.08
CA ASN A 89 4.77 20.28 7.16
C ASN A 89 4.48 19.69 8.56
N GLY A 90 4.07 18.41 8.64
CA GLY A 90 3.69 17.76 9.89
C GLY A 90 2.39 18.30 10.53
N THR A 91 1.52 18.97 9.77
CA THR A 91 0.20 19.44 10.24
C THR A 91 -0.94 18.72 9.50
N ASP A 92 -2.14 18.76 10.08
CA ASP A 92 -3.33 18.09 9.54
C ASP A 92 -3.83 18.71 8.22
N GLU A 93 -3.46 19.97 7.96
CA GLU A 93 -3.79 20.70 6.73
C GLU A 93 -2.70 20.57 5.64
N GLY A 94 -1.58 19.91 5.95
CA GLY A 94 -0.49 19.70 5.02
C GLY A 94 -0.83 18.69 3.92
N VAL A 95 -0.12 18.80 2.79
CA VAL A 95 -0.23 17.81 1.69
C VAL A 95 0.44 16.50 2.13
N LEU A 96 -0.24 15.37 1.90
CA LEU A 96 0.31 14.02 2.12
C LEU A 96 1.61 13.85 1.32
N SER A 97 2.65 13.37 1.97
CA SER A 97 4.01 13.27 1.41
C SER A 97 4.61 11.87 1.49
N ARG A 98 4.16 11.05 2.45
CA ARG A 98 4.71 9.72 2.69
C ARG A 98 3.72 8.85 3.45
N ILE A 99 3.55 7.61 3.01
CA ILE A 99 2.84 6.56 3.75
C ILE A 99 3.88 5.56 4.25
N GLU A 100 3.97 5.45 5.58
CA GLU A 100 4.98 4.62 6.25
C GLU A 100 4.34 3.44 6.96
N ARG A 101 5.06 2.31 7.02
CA ARG A 101 4.57 1.04 7.53
C ARG A 101 5.50 0.51 8.63
N PHE A 102 4.90 0.00 9.69
CA PHE A 102 5.57 -0.81 10.71
C PHE A 102 4.69 -1.98 11.12
N TYR A 103 5.31 -2.97 11.75
CA TYR A 103 4.62 -4.10 12.36
C TYR A 103 5.02 -4.22 13.82
N VAL A 104 4.11 -4.68 14.66
CA VAL A 104 4.44 -5.13 16.02
C VAL A 104 3.97 -6.57 16.20
N GLN A 105 4.89 -7.46 16.50
CA GLN A 105 4.61 -8.88 16.72
C GLN A 105 5.37 -9.38 17.95
N ASP A 106 4.68 -10.11 18.83
CA ASP A 106 5.24 -10.61 20.10
C ASP A 106 5.95 -9.50 20.92
N GLY A 107 5.41 -8.27 20.88
CA GLY A 107 5.95 -7.09 21.58
C GLY A 107 7.15 -6.41 20.89
N HIS A 108 7.60 -6.90 19.75
CA HIS A 108 8.74 -6.35 19.02
C HIS A 108 8.29 -5.50 17.83
N LEU A 109 8.84 -4.29 17.72
CA LEU A 109 8.68 -3.43 16.55
C LEU A 109 9.53 -3.96 15.39
N ILE A 110 8.93 -4.02 14.20
CA ILE A 110 9.55 -4.46 12.96
C ILE A 110 9.31 -3.37 11.91
N GLU A 111 10.37 -2.73 11.46
CA GLU A 111 10.31 -1.75 10.36
C GLU A 111 9.88 -2.42 9.05
N ASN A 112 9.27 -1.67 8.14
CA ASN A 112 8.95 -2.20 6.82
C ASN A 112 10.21 -2.58 6.04
N SER A 113 10.11 -3.61 5.20
CA SER A 113 11.21 -4.02 4.32
C SER A 113 11.62 -2.86 3.40
N TYR A 114 12.92 -2.75 3.11
CA TYR A 114 13.41 -1.89 2.02
C TYR A 114 13.29 -2.59 0.68
N SER A 115 13.01 -1.82 -0.37
CA SER A 115 13.09 -2.31 -1.75
C SER A 115 14.52 -2.69 -2.12
N SER A 116 14.67 -3.84 -2.75
CA SER A 116 15.91 -4.29 -3.40
C SER A 116 15.81 -4.23 -4.93
N ILE A 117 14.75 -3.64 -5.48
CA ILE A 117 14.58 -3.50 -6.94
C ILE A 117 15.43 -2.34 -7.45
N ALA A 118 16.24 -2.60 -8.48
CA ALA A 118 17.08 -1.57 -9.08
C ALA A 118 16.24 -0.37 -9.57
N GLY A 119 16.58 0.83 -9.13
CA GLY A 119 15.85 2.06 -9.47
C GLY A 119 14.66 2.39 -8.57
N VAL A 120 14.30 1.52 -7.61
CA VAL A 120 13.24 1.76 -6.62
C VAL A 120 13.83 1.64 -5.22
N SER A 121 13.97 2.75 -4.51
CA SER A 121 14.61 2.82 -3.20
C SER A 121 13.63 3.17 -2.09
N GLY A 122 13.96 2.84 -0.84
CA GLY A 122 13.16 3.17 0.33
C GLY A 122 12.25 2.02 0.78
N ASN A 123 11.45 2.29 1.81
CA ASN A 123 10.55 1.34 2.48
C ASN A 123 9.16 1.94 2.76
N SER A 124 8.82 3.02 2.06
CA SER A 124 7.57 3.78 2.20
C SER A 124 7.06 4.18 0.82
N ILE A 125 5.79 4.53 0.72
CA ILE A 125 5.23 5.11 -0.51
C ILE A 125 5.42 6.62 -0.49
N THR A 126 6.03 7.14 -1.56
CA THR A 126 6.17 8.56 -1.91
C THR A 126 5.90 8.72 -3.40
N ASP A 127 5.76 9.96 -3.88
CA ASP A 127 5.79 10.27 -5.31
C ASP A 127 7.14 9.91 -5.97
#